data_AF-E3CT20-F1
#
_entry.id   AF-E3CT20-F1
#
_cell.length_a   1.000
_cell.length_b   1.000
_cell.length_c   1.000
_cell.angle_alpha   90.00
_cell.angle_beta   90.00
_cell.angle_gamma   90.00
#
_symmetry.space_group_name_H-M   'P 1'
#
loop_
_entity.id
_entity.type
_entity.pdbx_description
1 polymer ?
#
loop_
_entity_poly.entity_id
_entity_poly.type
_entity_poly.pdbx_seq_one_letter_code
_entity_poly.pdbx_strand_id
1 'polypeptide(L)'
;MKKKIIVMLVALLVVVGGSAYYFLSYAPHQEAVTNFNKAVQTVKSKNKTLKSEIAKAEKLVKSNQKPLDEKTLDNLKTAVATAKSDLRKIPKVADKTEAIKKQTKSLNQPIDYSKATQSLADSSLAYTNSVKQLAQITNPSQSFVEERLKEIDTVTGVQSVTESNDPNGNLNKQGGYTASIYFTDNQVTEAVEGADIVDKGTDAGGNIEVYKTSDEAKSRNAYLSAFDGQGILNPGSHYVYGTVVIRTSRHLTASQQTALTEKIYNKLIELKK
;
A
#
# COMPACT_ATOMS: atom_id res chain seq x y z
N MET A 1 -10.76 -60.60 67.17
CA MET A 1 -10.61 -59.14 67.31
C MET A 1 -9.50 -58.56 66.42
N LYS A 2 -8.27 -59.11 66.41
CA LYS A 2 -7.13 -58.60 65.62
C LYS A 2 -7.39 -58.41 64.10
N LYS A 3 -8.04 -59.36 63.40
CA LYS A 3 -8.38 -59.24 61.97
C LYS A 3 -9.32 -58.06 61.64
N LYS A 4 -10.33 -57.78 62.49
CA LYS A 4 -11.27 -56.66 62.28
C LYS A 4 -10.60 -55.29 62.49
N ILE A 5 -9.66 -55.21 63.44
CA ILE A 5 -8.85 -54.01 63.70
C ILE A 5 -7.90 -53.71 62.54
N ILE A 6 -7.26 -54.74 61.96
CA ILE A 6 -6.37 -54.59 60.80
C ILE A 6 -7.16 -54.09 59.58
N VAL A 7 -8.35 -54.63 59.31
CA VAL A 7 -9.20 -54.18 58.21
C VAL A 7 -9.66 -52.73 58.39
N MET A 8 -10.04 -52.31 59.61
CA MET A 8 -10.34 -50.90 59.90
C MET A 8 -9.13 -49.99 59.68
N LEU A 9 -7.93 -50.39 60.12
CA LEU A 9 -6.71 -49.60 59.95
C LEU A 9 -6.31 -49.44 58.47
N VAL A 10 -6.44 -50.50 57.67
CA VAL A 10 -6.20 -50.45 56.22
C VAL A 10 -7.23 -49.56 55.53
N ALA A 11 -8.51 -49.68 55.88
CA ALA A 11 -9.56 -48.81 55.36
C ALA A 11 -9.30 -47.32 55.72
N LEU A 12 -8.87 -47.04 56.95
CA LEU A 12 -8.51 -45.70 57.39
C LEU A 12 -7.30 -45.15 56.62
N LEU A 13 -6.26 -45.97 56.38
CA LEU A 13 -5.09 -45.59 55.59
C LEU A 13 -5.45 -45.30 54.12
N VAL A 14 -6.37 -46.06 53.53
CA VAL A 14 -6.85 -45.79 52.16
C VAL A 14 -7.66 -44.49 52.10
N VAL A 15 -8.52 -44.24 53.09
CA VAL A 15 -9.30 -43.00 53.16
C VAL A 15 -8.38 -41.79 53.37
N VAL A 16 -7.44 -41.87 54.33
CA VAL A 16 -6.49 -40.78 54.61
C VAL A 16 -5.52 -40.58 53.45
N GLY A 17 -5.01 -41.65 52.85
CA GLY A 17 -4.13 -41.60 51.68
C GLY A 17 -4.81 -41.02 50.44
N GLY A 18 -6.05 -41.43 50.16
CA GLY A 18 -6.85 -40.87 49.07
C GLY A 18 -7.19 -39.39 49.28
N SER A 19 -7.54 -39.00 50.52
CA SER A 19 -7.77 -37.61 50.91
C SER A 19 -6.50 -36.78 50.75
N ALA A 20 -5.36 -37.27 51.24
CA ALA A 20 -4.07 -36.59 51.12
C ALA A 20 -3.65 -36.44 49.66
N TYR A 21 -3.80 -37.48 48.83
CA TYR A 21 -3.54 -37.38 47.39
C TYR A 21 -4.45 -36.35 46.71
N TYR A 22 -5.74 -36.34 47.05
CA TYR A 22 -6.68 -35.38 46.50
C TYR A 22 -6.28 -33.93 46.82
N PHE A 23 -6.03 -33.62 48.09
CA PHE A 23 -5.70 -32.26 48.53
C PHE A 23 -4.27 -31.81 48.18
N LEU A 24 -3.29 -32.74 48.19
CA LEU A 24 -1.88 -32.39 47.96
C LEU A 24 -1.44 -32.49 46.49
N SER A 25 -2.15 -33.26 45.66
CA SER A 25 -1.75 -33.51 44.27
C SER A 25 -2.85 -33.18 43.26
N TYR A 26 -4.04 -33.79 43.37
CA TYR A 26 -5.09 -33.67 42.36
C TYR A 26 -5.69 -32.26 42.29
N ALA A 27 -6.18 -31.72 43.42
CA ALA A 27 -6.82 -30.41 43.46
C ALA A 27 -5.89 -29.26 43.02
N PRO A 28 -4.62 -29.17 43.49
CA PRO A 28 -3.68 -28.14 43.02
C PRO A 28 -3.34 -28.27 41.53
N HIS A 29 -3.31 -29.49 40.99
CA HIS A 29 -3.10 -29.72 39.56
C HIS A 29 -4.29 -29.21 38.73
N GLN A 30 -5.52 -29.55 39.12
CA GLN A 30 -6.73 -29.09 38.44
C GLN A 30 -6.88 -27.57 38.49
N GLU A 31 -6.50 -26.94 39.60
CA GLU A 31 -6.46 -25.48 39.71
C GLU A 31 -5.45 -24.87 38.73
N ALA A 32 -4.23 -25.44 38.65
CA ALA A 32 -3.22 -24.99 37.70
C ALA A 32 -3.69 -25.11 36.25
N VAL A 33 -4.34 -26.23 35.89
CA VAL A 33 -4.95 -26.45 34.56
C VAL A 33 -6.06 -25.43 34.29
N THR A 34 -6.92 -25.15 35.27
CA THR A 34 -8.00 -24.16 35.14
C THR A 34 -7.44 -22.76 34.88
N ASN A 35 -6.42 -22.36 35.65
CA ASN A 35 -5.76 -21.06 35.48
C ASN A 35 -5.01 -20.96 34.15
N PHE A 36 -4.38 -22.05 33.71
CA PHE A 36 -3.78 -22.14 32.37
C PHE A 36 -4.84 -21.94 31.28
N ASN A 37 -5.99 -22.63 31.36
CA ASN A 37 -7.06 -22.51 30.37
C ASN A 37 -7.64 -21.08 30.32
N LYS A 38 -7.80 -20.41 31.48
CA LYS A 38 -8.18 -18.99 31.53
C LYS A 38 -7.17 -18.10 30.81
N ALA A 39 -5.87 -18.27 31.09
CA ALA A 39 -4.79 -17.54 30.43
C ALA A 39 -4.81 -17.78 28.90
N VAL A 40 -5.00 -19.04 28.47
CA VAL A 40 -5.14 -19.40 27.06
C VAL A 40 -6.31 -18.68 26.40
N GLN A 41 -7.47 -18.58 27.05
CA GLN A 41 -8.61 -17.86 26.50
C GLN A 41 -8.32 -16.35 26.32
N THR A 42 -7.65 -15.74 27.29
CA THR A 42 -7.19 -14.35 27.18
C THR A 42 -6.26 -14.16 25.99
N VAL A 43 -5.25 -15.03 25.83
CA VAL A 43 -4.32 -14.99 24.69
C VAL A 43 -5.05 -15.22 23.37
N LYS A 44 -5.98 -16.19 23.30
CA LYS A 44 -6.79 -16.44 22.09
C LYS A 44 -7.59 -15.21 21.68
N SER A 45 -8.25 -14.55 22.64
CA SER A 45 -9.03 -13.34 22.39
C SER A 45 -8.16 -12.22 21.82
N LYS A 46 -7.01 -11.93 22.45
CA LYS A 46 -6.06 -10.91 21.97
C LYS A 46 -5.45 -11.27 20.61
N ASN A 47 -5.06 -12.53 20.41
CA ASN A 47 -4.55 -13.01 19.12
C ASN A 47 -5.61 -12.93 18.01
N LYS A 48 -6.89 -13.10 18.32
CA LYS A 48 -7.98 -13.02 17.33
C LYS A 48 -8.02 -11.64 16.65
N THR A 49 -7.84 -10.57 17.41
CA THR A 49 -7.82 -9.21 16.86
C THR A 49 -6.67 -9.02 15.88
N LEU A 50 -5.43 -9.34 16.28
CA LEU A 50 -4.28 -9.20 15.38
C LEU A 50 -4.38 -10.13 14.16
N LYS A 51 -4.88 -11.37 14.34
CA LYS A 51 -5.14 -12.29 13.22
C LYS A 51 -6.13 -11.73 12.19
N SER A 52 -7.16 -11.01 12.64
CA SER A 52 -8.11 -10.34 11.75
C SER A 52 -7.42 -9.28 10.90
N GLU A 53 -6.56 -8.44 11.50
CA GLU A 53 -5.82 -7.40 10.77
C GLU A 53 -4.77 -8.00 9.82
N ILE A 54 -4.06 -9.05 10.25
CA ILE A 54 -3.16 -9.82 9.38
C ILE A 54 -3.93 -10.35 8.16
N ALA A 55 -5.12 -10.95 8.36
CA ALA A 55 -5.90 -11.50 7.27
C ALA A 55 -6.37 -10.43 6.27
N LYS A 56 -6.70 -9.22 6.72
CA LYS A 56 -7.02 -8.09 5.83
C LYS A 56 -5.81 -7.67 5.00
N ALA A 57 -4.65 -7.49 5.64
CA ALA A 57 -3.41 -7.13 4.96
C ALA A 57 -2.97 -8.23 3.97
N GLU A 58 -3.11 -9.50 4.32
CA GLU A 58 -2.83 -10.62 3.41
C GLU A 58 -3.72 -10.62 2.17
N LYS A 59 -4.99 -10.21 2.27
CA LYS A 59 -5.86 -10.08 1.11
C LYS A 59 -5.34 -9.02 0.14
N LEU A 60 -4.83 -7.90 0.66
CA LEU A 60 -4.19 -6.87 -0.16
C LEU A 60 -2.93 -7.39 -0.85
N VAL A 61 -2.05 -8.08 -0.12
CA VAL A 61 -0.85 -8.70 -0.72
C VAL A 61 -1.23 -9.70 -1.83
N LYS A 62 -2.31 -10.47 -1.64
CA LYS A 62 -2.81 -11.45 -2.61
C LYS A 62 -3.48 -10.83 -3.84
N SER A 63 -3.93 -9.58 -3.80
CA SER A 63 -4.52 -8.93 -4.99
C SER A 63 -3.47 -8.74 -6.10
N ASN A 64 -2.18 -8.70 -5.72
CA ASN A 64 -1.04 -8.57 -6.62
C ASN A 64 -1.16 -7.39 -7.59
N GLN A 65 -1.87 -6.34 -7.18
CA GLN A 65 -1.97 -5.10 -7.94
C GLN A 65 -0.62 -4.38 -7.93
N LYS A 66 -0.24 -3.81 -9.07
CA LYS A 66 1.00 -3.05 -9.18
C LYS A 66 0.84 -1.69 -8.48
N PRO A 67 1.68 -1.35 -7.49
CA PRO A 67 1.71 -0.02 -6.89
C PRO A 67 2.57 0.93 -7.72
N LEU A 68 2.40 2.25 -7.53
CA LEU A 68 3.28 3.27 -8.10
C LEU A 68 4.71 3.18 -7.52
N ASP A 69 4.81 3.07 -6.20
CA ASP A 69 6.04 2.74 -5.45
C ASP A 69 6.04 1.27 -5.04
N GLU A 70 6.90 0.48 -5.68
CA GLU A 70 7.07 -0.96 -5.46
C GLU A 70 7.43 -1.31 -4.01
N LYS A 71 8.13 -0.41 -3.29
CA LYS A 71 8.51 -0.64 -1.88
C LYS A 71 7.31 -0.75 -0.95
N THR A 72 6.17 -0.14 -1.30
CA THR A 72 4.97 -0.19 -0.47
C THR A 72 4.42 -1.61 -0.31
N LEU A 73 4.52 -2.45 -1.36
CA LEU A 73 4.12 -3.86 -1.29
C LEU A 73 5.08 -4.67 -0.41
N ASP A 74 6.38 -4.44 -0.53
CA ASP A 74 7.39 -5.16 0.26
C ASP A 74 7.32 -4.78 1.74
N ASN A 75 7.06 -3.50 2.05
CA ASN A 75 6.80 -3.04 3.40
C ASN A 75 5.54 -3.71 3.99
N LEU A 76 4.46 -3.82 3.21
CA LEU A 76 3.25 -4.52 3.65
C LEU A 76 3.50 -6.01 3.90
N LYS A 77 4.23 -6.70 3.03
CA LYS A 77 4.64 -8.12 3.23
C LYS A 77 5.45 -8.29 4.50
N THR A 78 6.39 -7.37 4.75
CA THR A 78 7.23 -7.37 5.95
C THR A 78 6.39 -7.17 7.20
N ALA A 79 5.50 -6.17 7.22
CA ALA A 79 4.59 -5.93 8.33
C ALA A 79 3.70 -7.15 8.64
N VAL A 80 3.19 -7.84 7.61
CA VAL A 80 2.45 -9.10 7.75
C VAL A 80 3.30 -10.20 8.38
N ALA A 81 4.55 -10.37 7.94
CA ALA A 81 5.45 -11.37 8.49
C ALA A 81 5.78 -11.10 9.96
N THR A 82 6.10 -9.85 10.31
CA THR A 82 6.37 -9.42 11.70
C THR A 82 5.14 -9.61 12.59
N ALA A 83 3.96 -9.18 12.14
CA ALA A 83 2.73 -9.36 12.91
C ALA A 83 2.40 -10.84 13.17
N LYS A 84 2.71 -11.74 12.22
CA LYS A 84 2.57 -13.18 12.43
C LYS A 84 3.55 -13.71 13.47
N SER A 85 4.80 -13.24 13.48
CA SER A 85 5.78 -13.66 14.49
C SER A 85 5.45 -13.16 15.89
N ASP A 86 4.78 -12.00 15.99
CA ASP A 86 4.42 -11.37 17.26
C ASP A 86 3.28 -12.09 17.99
N LEU A 87 2.50 -12.93 17.30
CA LEU A 87 1.42 -13.70 17.91
C LEU A 87 1.95 -14.57 19.06
N ARG A 88 1.48 -14.29 20.27
CA ARG A 88 1.79 -15.09 21.46
C ARG A 88 1.44 -16.55 21.22
N LYS A 89 2.45 -17.41 21.22
CA LYS A 89 2.31 -18.85 21.06
C LYS A 89 1.60 -19.46 22.28
N ILE A 90 0.67 -20.37 22.01
CA ILE A 90 -0.04 -21.13 23.04
C ILE A 90 0.59 -22.52 23.09
N PRO A 91 1.31 -22.90 24.15
CA PRO A 91 1.91 -24.23 24.25
C PRO A 91 0.85 -25.29 24.53
N LYS A 92 1.19 -26.56 24.30
CA LYS A 92 0.44 -27.68 24.88
C LYS A 92 0.59 -27.63 26.40
N VAL A 93 -0.49 -27.92 27.12
CA VAL A 93 -0.47 -28.01 28.59
C VAL A 93 0.55 -29.05 29.03
N ALA A 94 1.39 -28.68 30.00
CA ALA A 94 2.39 -29.58 30.58
C ALA A 94 1.76 -30.57 31.57
N ASP A 95 2.41 -31.71 31.79
CA ASP A 95 1.87 -32.75 32.69
C ASP A 95 2.14 -32.43 34.18
N LYS A 96 3.21 -31.71 34.49
CA LYS A 96 3.59 -31.38 35.88
C LYS A 96 3.00 -30.04 36.31
N THR A 97 2.41 -30.00 37.49
CA THR A 97 1.75 -28.80 38.07
C THR A 97 2.64 -27.55 38.05
N GLU A 98 3.92 -27.67 38.47
CA GLU A 98 4.85 -26.54 38.46
C GLU A 98 5.20 -26.05 37.05
N ALA A 99 5.26 -26.96 36.08
CA ALA A 99 5.46 -26.59 34.67
C ALA A 99 4.23 -25.86 34.10
N ILE A 100 3.00 -26.30 34.47
CA ILE A 100 1.76 -25.59 34.11
C ILE A 100 1.77 -24.18 34.68
N LYS A 101 2.11 -24.01 35.97
CA LYS A 101 2.20 -22.68 36.60
C LYS A 101 3.19 -21.77 35.86
N LYS A 102 4.35 -22.30 35.44
CA LYS A 102 5.33 -21.55 34.62
C LYS A 102 4.77 -21.15 33.25
N GLN A 103 4.08 -22.05 32.56
CA GLN A 103 3.40 -21.74 31.30
C GLN A 103 2.34 -20.64 31.49
N THR A 104 1.50 -20.76 32.53
CA THR A 104 0.47 -19.76 32.87
C THR A 104 1.08 -18.38 33.12
N LYS A 105 2.19 -18.30 33.88
CA LYS A 105 2.89 -17.03 34.13
C LYS A 105 3.41 -16.39 32.84
N SER A 106 3.90 -17.18 31.89
CA SER A 106 4.35 -16.70 30.57
C SER A 106 3.17 -16.22 29.71
N LEU A 107 2.05 -16.95 29.71
CA LEU A 107 0.83 -16.56 28.98
C LEU A 107 0.21 -15.27 29.52
N ASN A 108 0.25 -15.08 30.85
CA ASN A 108 -0.26 -13.89 31.52
C ASN A 108 0.64 -12.65 31.38
N GLN A 109 1.83 -12.77 30.78
CA GLN A 109 2.61 -11.57 30.46
C GLN A 109 1.80 -10.65 29.56
N PRO A 110 1.82 -9.32 29.79
CA PRO A 110 1.07 -8.35 29.00
C PRO A 110 1.23 -8.59 27.49
N ILE A 111 0.12 -8.43 26.78
CA ILE A 111 0.07 -8.51 25.32
C ILE A 111 -0.35 -7.13 24.82
N ASP A 112 0.56 -6.51 24.08
CA ASP A 112 0.30 -5.28 23.37
C ASP A 112 0.63 -5.49 21.89
N TYR A 113 -0.39 -5.36 21.05
CA TYR A 113 -0.29 -5.44 19.59
C TYR A 113 -0.50 -4.08 18.93
N SER A 114 -0.49 -2.98 19.69
CA SER A 114 -0.68 -1.62 19.16
C SER A 114 0.29 -1.32 18.02
N LYS A 115 1.59 -1.56 18.22
CA LYS A 115 2.64 -1.35 17.21
C LYS A 115 2.43 -2.20 15.95
N ALA A 116 2.16 -3.49 16.12
CA ALA A 116 1.92 -4.40 14.99
C ALA A 116 0.65 -4.00 14.21
N THR A 117 -0.41 -3.61 14.92
CA THR A 117 -1.67 -3.16 14.32
C THR A 117 -1.48 -1.86 13.54
N GLN A 118 -0.77 -0.89 14.12
CA GLN A 118 -0.46 0.38 13.47
C GLN A 118 0.41 0.16 12.22
N SER A 119 1.47 -0.65 12.33
CA SER A 119 2.33 -0.97 11.19
C SER A 119 1.57 -1.65 10.04
N LEU A 120 0.64 -2.56 10.35
CA LEU A 120 -0.24 -3.16 9.35
C LEU A 120 -1.17 -2.12 8.70
N ALA A 121 -1.77 -1.24 9.50
CA ALA A 121 -2.68 -0.21 9.01
C ALA A 121 -1.95 0.79 8.08
N ASP A 122 -0.81 1.31 8.52
CA ASP A 122 -0.02 2.27 7.76
C ASP A 122 0.52 1.67 6.46
N SER A 123 1.08 0.46 6.52
CA SER A 123 1.60 -0.22 5.33
C SER A 123 0.49 -0.60 4.36
N SER A 124 -0.69 -0.99 4.87
CA SER A 124 -1.86 -1.30 4.03
C SER A 124 -2.39 -0.04 3.33
N LEU A 125 -2.44 1.09 4.04
CA LEU A 125 -2.84 2.39 3.49
C LEU A 125 -1.84 2.87 2.45
N ALA A 126 -0.54 2.82 2.74
CA ALA A 126 0.51 3.21 1.82
C ALA A 126 0.46 2.40 0.52
N TYR A 127 0.34 1.07 0.62
CA TYR A 127 0.18 0.20 -0.56
C TYR A 127 -1.09 0.53 -1.35
N THR A 128 -2.23 0.64 -0.66
CA THR A 128 -3.52 0.93 -1.32
C THR A 128 -3.50 2.30 -2.02
N ASN A 129 -2.93 3.32 -1.40
CA ASN A 129 -2.78 4.63 -2.00
C ASN A 129 -1.86 4.55 -3.22
N SER A 130 -0.71 3.89 -3.09
CA SER A 130 0.24 3.71 -4.19
C SER A 130 -0.39 3.01 -5.41
N VAL A 131 -1.24 2.00 -5.20
CA VAL A 131 -2.03 1.36 -6.26
C VAL A 131 -3.01 2.33 -6.92
N LYS A 132 -3.75 3.12 -6.12
CA LYS A 132 -4.69 4.12 -6.66
C LYS A 132 -3.97 5.22 -7.44
N GLN A 133 -2.80 5.65 -6.98
CA GLN A 133 -1.98 6.66 -7.66
C GLN A 133 -1.51 6.16 -9.03
N LEU A 134 -1.03 4.92 -9.14
CA LEU A 134 -0.67 4.34 -10.43
C LEU A 134 -1.88 4.27 -11.37
N ALA A 135 -3.05 3.90 -10.83
CA ALA A 135 -4.28 3.83 -11.63
C ALA A 135 -4.66 5.20 -12.24
N GLN A 136 -4.43 6.32 -11.54
CA GLN A 136 -4.70 7.66 -12.07
C GLN A 136 -3.85 8.01 -13.30
N ILE A 137 -2.66 7.43 -13.44
CA ILE A 137 -1.75 7.67 -14.58
C ILE A 137 -1.68 6.45 -15.52
N THR A 138 -2.63 5.52 -15.39
CA THR A 138 -2.77 4.37 -16.28
C THR A 138 -3.94 4.62 -17.23
N ASN A 139 -3.62 5.17 -18.40
CA ASN A 139 -4.56 5.59 -19.44
C ASN A 139 -5.69 6.49 -18.89
N PRO A 140 -5.35 7.62 -18.21
CA PRO A 140 -6.36 8.56 -17.71
C PRO A 140 -7.25 9.09 -18.83
N SER A 141 -8.48 9.48 -18.48
CA SER A 141 -9.35 10.18 -19.41
C SER A 141 -8.83 11.58 -19.71
N GLN A 142 -9.18 12.11 -20.89
CA GLN A 142 -8.91 13.49 -21.27
C GLN A 142 -9.44 14.48 -20.22
N SER A 143 -10.70 14.33 -19.80
CA SER A 143 -11.34 15.22 -18.82
C SER A 143 -10.59 15.26 -17.48
N PHE A 144 -10.09 14.10 -17.02
CA PHE A 144 -9.31 14.03 -15.80
C PHE A 144 -8.02 14.84 -15.92
N VAL A 145 -7.28 14.70 -17.02
CA VAL A 145 -6.05 15.45 -17.25
C VAL A 145 -6.34 16.96 -17.33
N GLU A 146 -7.39 17.37 -18.05
CA GLU A 146 -7.78 18.77 -18.13
C GLU A 146 -8.08 19.37 -16.75
N GLU A 147 -8.83 18.66 -15.92
CA GLU A 147 -9.15 19.11 -14.56
C GLU A 147 -7.88 19.27 -13.71
N ARG A 148 -6.94 18.32 -13.80
CA ARG A 148 -5.67 18.39 -13.06
C ARG A 148 -4.78 19.54 -13.50
N LEU A 149 -4.71 19.82 -14.81
CA LEU A 149 -3.94 20.94 -15.35
C LEU A 149 -4.49 22.30 -14.89
N LYS A 150 -5.83 22.45 -14.83
CA LYS A 150 -6.50 23.68 -14.38
C LYS A 150 -6.24 24.02 -12.91
N GLU A 151 -5.73 23.09 -12.11
CA GLU A 151 -5.35 23.32 -10.72
C GLU A 151 -3.94 23.88 -10.55
N ILE A 152 -3.19 24.04 -11.64
CA ILE A 152 -1.82 24.55 -11.62
C ILE A 152 -1.87 26.06 -11.90
N ASP A 153 -1.33 26.84 -10.97
CA ASP A 153 -1.39 28.30 -10.94
C ASP A 153 -0.78 28.99 -12.16
N THR A 154 0.25 28.39 -12.75
CA THR A 154 0.93 28.92 -13.94
C THR A 154 0.23 28.53 -15.24
N VAL A 155 -0.63 27.50 -15.23
CA VAL A 155 -1.40 27.07 -16.39
C VAL A 155 -2.56 28.06 -16.63
N THR A 156 -2.53 28.71 -17.79
CA THR A 156 -3.48 29.79 -18.14
C THR A 156 -4.58 29.35 -19.11
N GLY A 157 -4.42 28.19 -19.73
CA GLY A 157 -5.35 27.67 -20.72
C GLY A 157 -5.07 26.20 -21.00
N VAL A 158 -6.12 25.46 -21.36
CA VAL A 158 -6.06 24.04 -21.70
C VAL A 158 -6.97 23.78 -22.89
N GLN A 159 -6.48 23.02 -23.87
CA GLN A 159 -7.26 22.58 -25.01
C GLN A 159 -6.88 21.15 -25.39
N SER A 160 -7.89 20.30 -25.50
CA SER A 160 -7.71 18.92 -25.90
C SER A 160 -7.79 18.74 -27.40
N VAL A 161 -7.05 17.74 -27.87
CA VAL A 161 -7.06 17.30 -29.25
C VAL A 161 -8.32 16.49 -29.54
N THR A 162 -8.94 16.78 -30.67
CA THR A 162 -10.03 16.06 -31.31
C THR A 162 -9.58 15.62 -32.70
N GLU A 163 -10.34 14.74 -33.36
CA GLU A 163 -10.00 14.30 -34.73
C GLU A 163 -9.88 15.46 -35.74
N SER A 164 -10.59 16.56 -35.51
CA SER A 164 -10.62 17.70 -36.44
C SER A 164 -9.47 18.69 -36.26
N ASN A 165 -8.82 18.72 -35.10
CA ASN A 165 -7.72 19.65 -34.80
C ASN A 165 -6.40 18.94 -34.45
N ASP A 166 -6.31 17.63 -34.70
CA ASP A 166 -5.14 16.84 -34.37
C ASP A 166 -3.94 17.19 -35.30
N PRO A 167 -2.88 17.83 -34.79
CA PRO A 167 -1.74 18.23 -35.61
C PRO A 167 -0.96 17.04 -36.18
N ASN A 168 -1.00 15.88 -35.50
CA ASN A 168 -0.29 14.67 -35.93
C ASN A 168 -1.22 13.63 -36.57
N GLY A 169 -2.54 13.84 -36.48
CA GLY A 169 -3.55 12.90 -36.93
C GLY A 169 -3.42 11.50 -36.31
N ASN A 170 -2.95 11.39 -35.06
CA ASN A 170 -2.65 10.12 -34.37
C ASN A 170 -3.64 9.78 -33.25
N LEU A 171 -4.60 10.66 -32.93
CA LEU A 171 -5.61 10.42 -31.91
C LEU A 171 -6.36 9.12 -32.19
N ASN A 172 -6.39 8.22 -31.20
CA ASN A 172 -7.06 6.91 -31.23
C ASN A 172 -6.61 5.97 -32.36
N LYS A 173 -5.50 6.25 -33.06
CA LYS A 173 -4.91 5.34 -34.05
C LYS A 173 -4.01 4.31 -33.40
N GLN A 174 -3.73 3.22 -34.12
CA GLN A 174 -2.81 2.18 -33.65
C GLN A 174 -1.42 2.76 -33.37
N GLY A 175 -0.94 2.64 -32.12
CA GLY A 175 0.33 3.22 -31.67
C GLY A 175 0.30 4.73 -31.42
N GLY A 176 -0.87 5.38 -31.59
CA GLY A 176 -1.09 6.79 -31.27
C GLY A 176 -1.57 6.99 -29.82
N TYR A 177 -1.77 8.26 -29.45
CA TYR A 177 -2.31 8.62 -28.15
C TYR A 177 -3.83 8.41 -28.09
N THR A 178 -4.31 8.02 -26.91
CA THR A 178 -5.73 7.94 -26.56
C THR A 178 -6.30 9.30 -26.16
N ALA A 179 -5.44 10.22 -25.71
CA ALA A 179 -5.75 11.62 -25.48
C ALA A 179 -4.48 12.48 -25.62
N SER A 180 -4.62 13.71 -26.09
CA SER A 180 -3.54 14.71 -26.09
C SER A 180 -4.14 16.05 -25.65
N ILE A 181 -3.50 16.68 -24.67
CA ILE A 181 -4.01 17.89 -24.04
C ILE A 181 -2.91 18.94 -24.03
N TYR A 182 -3.07 19.96 -24.86
CA TYR A 182 -2.18 21.11 -24.91
C TYR A 182 -2.58 22.14 -23.85
N PHE A 183 -1.60 22.85 -23.32
CA PHE A 183 -1.83 23.88 -22.32
C PHE A 183 -0.86 25.05 -22.48
N THR A 184 -1.28 26.23 -22.04
CA THR A 184 -0.46 27.44 -21.99
C THR A 184 0.05 27.69 -20.58
N ASP A 185 1.29 28.15 -20.42
CA ASP A 185 1.90 28.47 -19.12
C ASP A 185 2.40 29.91 -19.10
N ASN A 186 2.07 30.67 -18.06
CA ASN A 186 2.42 32.10 -17.97
C ASN A 186 3.91 32.38 -17.76
N GLN A 187 4.73 31.35 -17.52
CA GLN A 187 6.17 31.46 -17.46
C GLN A 187 6.82 31.46 -18.86
N VAL A 188 6.07 31.08 -19.91
CA VAL A 188 6.49 31.27 -21.30
C VAL A 188 6.24 32.74 -21.67
N THR A 189 7.32 33.47 -21.94
CA THR A 189 7.25 34.92 -22.22
C THR A 189 7.32 35.23 -23.71
N GLU A 190 7.79 34.28 -24.50
CA GLU A 190 7.92 34.36 -25.94
C GLU A 190 6.55 34.32 -26.60
N ALA A 191 6.37 35.14 -27.64
CA ALA A 191 5.18 35.09 -28.46
C ALA A 191 5.17 33.77 -29.25
N VAL A 192 4.12 32.98 -29.06
CA VAL A 192 3.88 31.74 -29.79
C VAL A 192 2.67 31.94 -30.70
N GLU A 193 2.94 31.90 -32.00
CA GLU A 193 1.92 32.02 -33.05
C GLU A 193 1.01 30.79 -33.08
N GLY A 194 -0.26 31.00 -33.39
CA GLY A 194 -1.25 29.94 -33.57
C GLY A 194 -2.67 30.42 -33.29
N ALA A 195 -3.63 29.87 -34.03
CA ALA A 195 -5.05 30.23 -33.97
C ALA A 195 -5.70 29.84 -32.64
N ASP A 196 -5.24 28.75 -32.03
CA ASP A 196 -5.69 28.26 -30.72
C ASP A 196 -4.52 27.61 -29.93
N ILE A 197 -4.81 26.97 -28.79
CA ILE A 197 -3.78 26.38 -27.92
C ILE A 197 -3.16 25.13 -28.58
N VAL A 198 -3.94 24.35 -29.34
CA VAL A 198 -3.44 23.16 -30.04
C VAL A 198 -2.50 23.57 -31.19
N ASP A 199 -2.87 24.61 -31.95
CA ASP A 199 -2.05 25.16 -33.04
C ASP A 199 -0.73 25.76 -32.54
N LYS A 200 -0.76 26.44 -31.39
CA LYS A 200 0.44 26.90 -30.69
C LYS A 200 1.34 25.75 -30.20
N GLY A 201 0.79 24.56 -30.06
CA GLY A 201 1.52 23.36 -29.71
C GLY A 201 2.21 23.43 -28.34
N THR A 202 3.29 22.65 -28.21
CA THR A 202 4.05 22.52 -26.95
C THR A 202 4.79 23.81 -26.58
N ASP A 203 5.07 24.69 -27.55
CA ASP A 203 5.86 25.90 -27.33
C ASP A 203 5.15 26.91 -26.41
N ALA A 204 3.81 26.94 -26.37
CA ALA A 204 3.06 27.87 -25.51
C ALA A 204 2.97 27.45 -24.03
N GLY A 205 3.41 26.24 -23.67
CA GLY A 205 3.42 25.78 -22.28
C GLY A 205 3.78 24.30 -22.19
N GLY A 206 2.99 23.44 -22.83
CA GLY A 206 3.30 22.02 -22.91
C GLY A 206 2.19 21.17 -23.52
N ASN A 207 2.37 19.85 -23.44
CA ASN A 207 1.39 18.86 -23.87
C ASN A 207 1.44 17.63 -22.95
N ILE A 208 0.26 17.11 -22.60
CA ILE A 208 0.11 15.82 -21.94
C ILE A 208 -0.42 14.82 -22.95
N GLU A 209 0.42 13.87 -23.33
CA GLU A 209 0.07 12.78 -24.24
C GLU A 209 -0.23 11.51 -23.44
N VAL A 210 -1.41 10.91 -23.63
CA VAL A 210 -1.84 9.69 -22.93
C VAL A 210 -1.81 8.53 -23.92
N TYR A 211 -1.21 7.42 -23.50
CA TYR A 211 -1.11 6.20 -24.30
C TYR A 211 -1.87 5.05 -23.65
N LYS A 212 -2.20 4.05 -24.47
CA LYS A 212 -2.91 2.85 -24.00
C LYS A 212 -2.02 2.00 -23.09
N THR A 213 -0.71 1.97 -23.36
CA THR A 213 0.25 1.20 -22.57
C THR A 213 1.49 2.02 -22.18
N SER A 214 2.19 1.56 -21.14
CA SER A 214 3.44 2.21 -20.71
C SER A 214 4.55 2.09 -21.75
N ASP A 215 4.57 1.01 -22.53
CA ASP A 215 5.61 0.78 -23.54
C ASP A 215 5.39 1.67 -24.78
N GLU A 216 4.14 1.99 -25.13
CA GLU A 216 3.82 3.01 -26.14
C GLU A 216 4.27 4.40 -25.68
N ALA A 217 4.00 4.78 -24.41
CA ALA A 217 4.47 6.05 -23.85
C ALA A 217 6.01 6.15 -23.85
N LYS A 218 6.72 5.06 -23.49
CA LYS A 218 8.19 5.00 -23.58
C LYS A 218 8.69 5.09 -25.02
N SER A 219 8.02 4.43 -25.96
CA SER A 219 8.37 4.49 -27.38
C SER A 219 8.24 5.91 -27.92
N ARG A 220 7.17 6.62 -27.53
CA ARG A 220 7.03 8.05 -27.83
C ARG A 220 8.16 8.87 -27.24
N ASN A 221 8.49 8.66 -25.97
CA ASN A 221 9.56 9.40 -25.30
C ASN A 221 10.92 9.16 -25.97
N ALA A 222 11.22 7.94 -26.37
CA ALA A 222 12.43 7.60 -27.13
C ALA A 222 12.46 8.27 -28.51
N TYR A 223 11.31 8.36 -29.18
CA TYR A 223 11.19 9.12 -30.43
C TYR A 223 11.48 10.62 -30.22
N LEU A 224 10.93 11.23 -29.16
CA LEU A 224 11.16 12.65 -28.85
C LEU A 224 12.64 12.94 -28.58
N SER A 225 13.35 12.04 -27.89
CA SER A 225 14.78 12.20 -27.61
C SER A 225 15.67 12.32 -28.84
N ALA A 226 15.23 11.83 -30.02
CA ALA A 226 15.98 12.01 -31.26
C ALA A 226 16.07 13.49 -31.70
N PHE A 227 15.22 14.35 -31.15
CA PHE A 227 15.14 15.78 -31.47
C PHE A 227 15.67 16.67 -30.34
N ASP A 228 16.21 16.10 -29.26
CA ASP A 228 16.77 16.86 -28.15
C ASP A 228 17.91 17.77 -28.64
N GLY A 229 17.82 19.06 -28.30
CA GLY A 229 18.78 20.08 -28.70
C GLY A 229 18.73 20.51 -30.18
N GLN A 230 17.77 20.00 -30.97
CA GLN A 230 17.67 20.29 -32.42
C GLN A 230 16.99 21.63 -32.73
N GLY A 231 17.44 22.73 -32.11
CA GLY A 231 16.98 24.09 -32.43
C GLY A 231 15.45 24.23 -32.41
N ILE A 232 14.86 24.57 -33.56
CA ILE A 232 13.39 24.73 -33.72
C ILE A 232 12.62 23.41 -33.59
N LEU A 233 13.27 22.26 -33.78
CA LEU A 233 12.67 20.92 -33.63
C LEU A 233 12.74 20.40 -32.20
N ASN A 234 13.38 21.13 -31.28
CA ASN A 234 13.53 20.71 -29.90
C ASN A 234 12.14 20.55 -29.24
N PRO A 235 11.80 19.36 -28.73
CA PRO A 235 10.47 19.08 -28.18
C PRO A 235 10.22 19.70 -26.81
N GLY A 236 11.21 20.39 -26.22
CA GLY A 236 11.23 20.81 -24.82
C GLY A 236 11.54 19.64 -23.89
N SER A 237 11.21 19.75 -22.60
CA SER A 237 11.38 18.60 -21.68
C SER A 237 10.31 17.56 -21.93
N HIS A 238 10.62 16.28 -21.73
CA HIS A 238 9.62 15.21 -21.81
C HIS A 238 9.95 14.04 -20.87
N TYR A 239 8.93 13.56 -20.14
CA TYR A 239 9.07 12.49 -19.15
C TYR A 239 7.88 11.53 -19.16
N VAL A 240 8.14 10.25 -18.90
CA VAL A 240 7.11 9.19 -18.86
C VAL A 240 6.72 8.87 -17.43
N TYR A 241 5.41 8.90 -17.16
CA TYR A 241 4.82 8.45 -15.89
C TYR A 241 3.62 7.53 -16.18
N GLY A 242 3.75 6.25 -15.86
CA GLY A 242 2.71 5.26 -16.19
C GLY A 242 2.54 5.14 -17.71
N THR A 243 1.39 5.57 -18.22
CA THR A 243 1.13 5.65 -19.67
C THR A 243 1.04 7.10 -20.18
N VAL A 244 1.45 8.08 -19.37
CA VAL A 244 1.41 9.50 -19.69
C VAL A 244 2.82 9.99 -20.05
N VAL A 245 2.92 10.80 -21.10
CA VAL A 245 4.11 11.59 -21.43
C VAL A 245 3.79 13.05 -21.12
N ILE A 246 4.53 13.62 -20.16
CA ILE A 246 4.43 15.04 -19.81
C ILE A 246 5.50 15.77 -20.61
N ARG A 247 5.09 16.73 -21.45
CA ARG A 247 5.98 17.60 -22.21
C ARG A 247 5.85 19.04 -21.75
N THR A 248 6.96 19.77 -21.63
CA THR A 248 6.93 21.21 -21.30
C THR A 248 7.74 22.02 -22.30
N SER A 249 7.35 23.27 -22.51
CA SER A 249 7.87 24.16 -23.56
C SER A 249 9.38 24.30 -23.53
N ARG A 250 10.01 24.32 -24.70
CA ARG A 250 11.44 24.62 -24.89
C ARG A 250 11.83 26.07 -24.52
N HIS A 251 10.85 26.96 -24.40
CA HIS A 251 11.05 28.35 -23.99
C HIS A 251 11.26 28.50 -22.48
N LEU A 252 10.81 27.51 -21.71
CA LEU A 252 11.06 27.47 -20.27
C LEU A 252 12.53 27.12 -20.01
N THR A 253 13.11 27.76 -18.99
CA THR A 253 14.41 27.34 -18.45
C THR A 253 14.32 25.91 -17.92
N ALA A 254 15.46 25.20 -17.87
CA ALA A 254 15.50 23.82 -17.35
C ALA A 254 14.88 23.69 -15.94
N SER A 255 15.10 24.67 -15.06
CA SER A 255 14.51 24.71 -13.72
C SER A 255 12.99 24.86 -13.76
N GLN A 256 12.45 25.70 -14.64
CA GLN A 256 11.00 25.85 -14.83
C GLN A 256 10.38 24.59 -15.42
N GLN A 257 11.01 23.97 -16.41
CA GLN A 257 10.56 22.69 -16.98
C GLN A 257 10.46 21.59 -15.92
N THR A 258 11.49 21.49 -15.06
CA THR A 258 11.53 20.53 -13.96
C THR A 258 10.40 20.79 -12.96
N ALA A 259 10.29 22.04 -12.47
CA ALA A 259 9.28 22.42 -11.50
C ALA A 259 7.86 22.23 -12.03
N LEU A 260 7.60 22.58 -13.29
CA LEU A 260 6.30 22.41 -13.94
C LEU A 260 5.97 20.92 -14.13
N THR A 261 6.94 20.12 -14.60
CA THR A 261 6.76 18.66 -14.73
C THR A 261 6.40 18.02 -13.40
N GLU A 262 7.12 18.36 -12.32
CA GLU A 262 6.84 17.85 -10.98
C GLU A 262 5.46 18.29 -10.47
N LYS A 263 5.09 19.57 -10.66
CA LYS A 263 3.75 20.07 -10.32
C LYS A 263 2.66 19.28 -11.05
N ILE A 264 2.79 19.09 -12.36
CA ILE A 264 1.84 18.33 -13.18
C ILE A 264 1.76 16.88 -12.69
N TYR A 265 2.90 16.21 -12.55
CA TYR A 265 2.93 14.82 -12.09
C TYR A 265 2.25 14.67 -10.73
N ASN A 266 2.59 15.54 -9.76
CA ASN A 266 1.98 15.54 -8.43
C ASN A 266 0.47 15.74 -8.49
N LYS A 267 -0.04 16.62 -9.36
CA LYS A 267 -1.48 16.81 -9.57
C LYS A 267 -2.16 15.59 -10.19
N LEU A 268 -1.50 14.90 -11.12
CA LEU A 268 -2.02 13.67 -11.72
C LEU A 268 -2.11 12.52 -10.71
N ILE A 269 -1.16 12.41 -9.77
CA ILE A 269 -1.16 11.35 -8.74
C ILE A 269 -1.86 11.76 -7.43
N GLU A 270 -2.34 12.99 -7.29
CA GLU A 270 -2.99 13.47 -6.08
C GLU A 270 -4.30 12.69 -5.83
N LEU A 271 -4.44 12.05 -4.67
CA LEU A 271 -5.69 11.39 -4.28
C LEU A 271 -6.61 12.41 -3.60
N LYS A 272 -7.66 12.86 -4.31
CA LYS A 272 -8.70 13.71 -3.72
C LYS A 272 -9.50 12.91 -2.68
N LYS A 273 -9.84 13.57 -1.56
CA LYS A 273 -10.66 13.01 -0.48
C LYS A 273 -12.14 13.13 -0.80
#